data_AF-Q5Z007-F1
#
_entry.id   AF-Q5Z007-F1
#
_cell.length_a   1.000
_cell.length_b   1.000
_cell.length_c   1.000
_cell.angle_alpha   90.00
_cell.angle_beta   90.00
_cell.angle_gamma   90.00
#
_symmetry.space_group_name_H-M   'P 1'
#
loop_
_entity.id
_entity.type
_entity.pdbx_description
1 polymer ?
#
loop_
_entity_poly.entity_id
_entity_poly.type
_entity_poly.pdbx_seq_one_letter_code
_entity_poly.pdbx_strand_id
1 'polypeptide(L)'
;MTEQPRKLTNTVRFVVVAPDGRRSAEWRVWTGEKKRVTDELYLAPRKRAGEFKYSLHSSNYSQLGYVERARDRLRPGDKHAIDRWQLSDAEVLPNLRVALCLWFPESELREVDCSSLSADVIEVPAAPVGRARAVMILVGTAEASLDGLDLVAVLDRASRGKVAIIHLPVDLDPSLVPALHAREAHRIPLQIPGIEAQEPFTWELVPGRDGTRLVVEFAPGERPPGLPPIPPFRGAVLPWNEIPEYFWTRFPAQYRAFNLACGLLIYGPDDTSRLYVDQRARCDHRHLGQECQDLCDAVDRGHVDAIWKPLPSRELHRIISTRAVLLEAGIDPDNPQLPPML
;
A
#
# COMPACT_ATOMS: atom_id res chain seq x y z
N MET A 1 18.14 -29.83 41.09
CA MET A 1 17.30 -29.98 39.88
C MET A 1 17.73 -28.91 38.90
N THR A 2 18.12 -29.26 37.68
CA THR A 2 18.42 -28.30 36.63
C THR A 2 17.10 -27.86 35.99
N GLU A 3 16.75 -26.57 36.10
CA GLU A 3 15.67 -26.02 35.28
C GLU A 3 16.00 -26.21 33.80
N GLN A 4 15.07 -26.80 33.05
CA GLN A 4 15.21 -26.82 31.60
C GLN A 4 15.06 -25.38 31.07
N PRO A 5 15.94 -24.92 30.16
CA PRO A 5 15.87 -23.57 29.65
C PRO A 5 14.53 -23.36 28.92
N ARG A 6 13.76 -22.36 29.37
CA ARG A 6 12.50 -21.95 28.73
C ARG A 6 12.76 -21.71 27.24
N LYS A 7 12.01 -22.41 26.39
CA LYS A 7 12.00 -22.18 24.94
C LYS A 7 11.47 -20.76 24.69
N LEU A 8 12.29 -19.92 24.04
CA LEU A 8 11.90 -18.57 23.68
C LEU A 8 10.89 -18.57 22.54
N THR A 9 9.90 -17.70 22.62
CA THR A 9 8.86 -17.49 21.61
C THR A 9 9.14 -16.19 20.88
N ASN A 10 9.47 -16.28 19.59
CA ASN A 10 9.90 -15.12 18.78
C ASN A 10 9.09 -14.94 17.49
N THR A 11 8.01 -15.70 17.31
CA THR A 11 7.04 -15.55 16.22
C THR A 11 5.68 -16.01 16.71
N VAL A 12 4.63 -15.28 16.34
CA VAL A 12 3.23 -15.72 16.44
C VAL A 12 2.54 -15.45 15.09
N ARG A 13 1.51 -16.24 14.79
CA ARG A 13 0.55 -15.97 13.72
C ARG A 13 -0.82 -15.84 14.32
N PHE A 14 -1.63 -14.91 13.81
CA PHE A 14 -3.02 -14.79 14.23
C PHE A 14 -3.91 -14.40 13.05
N VAL A 15 -5.20 -14.59 13.24
CA VAL A 15 -6.25 -14.21 12.29
C VAL A 15 -7.49 -13.81 13.10
N VAL A 16 -8.24 -12.81 12.64
CA VAL A 16 -9.55 -12.46 13.23
C VAL A 16 -10.63 -13.26 12.50
N VAL A 17 -11.48 -13.98 13.25
CA VAL A 17 -12.49 -14.91 12.69
C VAL A 17 -13.88 -14.58 13.24
N ALA A 18 -14.86 -14.45 12.34
CA ALA A 18 -16.27 -14.29 12.68
C ALA A 18 -16.96 -15.65 12.87
N PRO A 19 -18.09 -15.72 13.62
CA PRO A 19 -18.81 -16.97 13.87
C PRO A 19 -19.33 -17.69 12.61
N ASP A 20 -19.41 -16.99 11.48
CA ASP A 20 -19.82 -17.52 10.17
C ASP A 20 -18.64 -18.05 9.33
N GLY A 21 -17.40 -17.99 9.85
CA GLY A 21 -16.19 -18.43 9.15
C GLY A 21 -15.52 -17.37 8.29
N ARG A 22 -16.09 -16.16 8.15
CA ARG A 22 -15.37 -15.03 7.53
C ARG A 22 -14.16 -14.65 8.38
N ARG A 23 -13.05 -14.31 7.72
CA ARG A 23 -11.78 -14.01 8.39
C ARG A 23 -11.07 -12.77 7.87
N SER A 24 -10.06 -12.32 8.60
CA SER A 24 -9.01 -11.39 8.17
C SER A 24 -7.92 -12.11 7.36
N ALA A 25 -6.91 -11.39 6.87
CA ALA A 25 -5.64 -11.99 6.46
C ALA A 25 -4.96 -12.75 7.62
N GLU A 26 -4.12 -13.74 7.32
CA GLU A 26 -3.22 -14.34 8.34
C GLU A 26 -2.08 -13.34 8.62
N TRP A 27 -2.02 -12.77 9.82
CA TRP A 27 -0.94 -11.87 10.22
C TRP A 27 0.16 -12.61 10.96
N ARG A 28 1.42 -12.27 10.67
CA ARG A 28 2.59 -12.78 11.37
C ARG A 28 3.29 -11.66 12.13
N VAL A 29 3.47 -11.82 13.44
CA VAL A 29 4.29 -10.94 14.29
C VAL A 29 5.57 -11.69 14.68
N TRP A 30 6.74 -11.05 14.65
CA TRP A 30 7.99 -11.73 15.04
C TRP A 30 9.07 -10.78 15.57
N THR A 31 9.95 -11.30 16.45
CA THR A 31 11.09 -10.59 17.03
C THR A 31 12.42 -11.22 16.55
N GLY A 32 13.12 -10.51 15.66
CA GLY A 32 14.39 -10.97 15.07
C GLY A 32 14.28 -11.85 13.82
N GLU A 33 15.16 -12.84 13.68
CA GLU A 33 15.28 -13.66 12.46
C GLU A 33 15.45 -15.15 12.79
N LYS A 34 14.69 -16.02 12.09
CA LYS A 34 14.72 -17.48 12.28
C LYS A 34 14.52 -17.84 13.77
N LYS A 35 15.51 -18.46 14.40
CA LYS A 35 15.51 -18.86 15.83
C LYS A 35 16.15 -17.84 16.76
N ARG A 36 16.65 -16.70 16.25
CA ARG A 36 17.33 -15.67 17.03
C ARG A 36 16.32 -14.59 17.45
N VAL A 37 16.10 -14.49 18.76
CA VAL A 37 15.45 -13.34 19.39
C VAL A 37 16.33 -12.09 19.22
N THR A 38 15.71 -10.95 18.93
CA THR A 38 16.35 -9.62 18.93
C THR A 38 15.43 -8.61 19.60
N ASP A 39 15.87 -7.35 19.71
CA ASP A 39 15.02 -6.24 20.16
C ASP A 39 14.19 -5.60 19.03
N GLU A 40 14.40 -6.01 17.78
CA GLU A 40 13.58 -5.59 16.65
C GLU A 40 12.25 -6.34 16.63
N LEU A 41 11.19 -5.66 16.19
CA LEU A 41 9.85 -6.18 16.02
C LEU A 41 9.40 -6.00 14.56
N TYR A 42 8.81 -7.03 13.99
CA TYR A 42 8.30 -7.04 12.63
C TYR A 42 6.88 -7.60 12.59
N LEU A 43 6.09 -7.09 11.63
CA LEU A 43 4.70 -7.50 11.43
C LEU A 43 4.32 -7.38 9.94
N ALA A 44 3.65 -8.39 9.39
CA ALA A 44 3.09 -8.35 8.03
C ALA A 44 1.95 -9.36 7.85
N PRO A 45 1.02 -9.12 6.92
CA PRO A 45 0.12 -10.17 6.42
C PRO A 45 0.97 -11.23 5.72
N ARG A 46 0.83 -12.50 6.09
CA ARG A 46 1.77 -13.57 5.73
C ARG A 46 1.88 -13.77 4.22
N LYS A 47 0.75 -13.70 3.50
CA LYS A 47 0.68 -13.84 2.04
C LYS A 47 1.31 -12.65 1.30
N ARG A 48 1.35 -11.47 1.92
CA ARG A 48 1.92 -10.21 1.37
C ARG A 48 3.20 -9.73 2.10
N ALA A 49 3.81 -10.58 2.93
CA ALA A 49 5.06 -10.28 3.63
C ALA A 49 6.28 -10.15 2.69
N GLY A 50 6.15 -10.63 1.45
CA GLY A 50 7.08 -10.37 0.34
C GLY A 50 6.86 -9.03 -0.37
N GLU A 51 5.87 -8.25 0.05
CA GLU A 51 5.51 -6.95 -0.53
C GLU A 51 5.79 -5.81 0.44
N PHE A 52 5.20 -5.86 1.63
CA PHE A 52 5.37 -4.83 2.65
C PHE A 52 5.42 -5.43 4.05
N LYS A 53 5.97 -4.66 5.00
CA LYS A 53 5.98 -4.99 6.42
C LYS A 53 6.03 -3.73 7.27
N TYR A 54 5.55 -3.86 8.50
CA TYR A 54 5.95 -3.01 9.61
C TYR A 54 7.27 -3.51 10.20
N SER A 55 8.13 -2.57 10.60
CA SER A 55 9.37 -2.82 11.33
C SER A 55 9.62 -1.73 12.37
N LEU A 56 9.87 -2.15 13.61
CA LEU A 56 10.38 -1.34 14.70
C LEU A 56 11.80 -1.80 15.02
N HIS A 57 12.75 -0.89 14.93
CA HIS A 57 14.14 -1.12 15.27
C HIS A 57 14.43 -0.81 16.75
N SER A 58 15.56 -1.32 17.26
CA SER A 58 16.00 -1.08 18.65
C SER A 58 16.23 0.40 18.99
N SER A 59 16.40 1.26 17.99
CA SER A 59 16.45 2.73 18.11
C SER A 59 15.09 3.40 18.35
N ASN A 60 14.03 2.63 18.62
CA ASN A 60 12.63 3.07 18.63
C ASN A 60 12.12 3.64 17.28
N TYR A 61 12.91 3.56 16.20
CA TYR A 61 12.49 3.98 14.86
C TYR A 61 11.54 2.95 14.24
N SER A 62 10.38 3.42 13.79
CA SER A 62 9.31 2.63 13.16
C SER A 62 9.17 2.97 11.67
N GLN A 63 8.89 1.95 10.87
CA GLN A 63 8.55 2.08 9.45
C GLN A 63 7.42 1.11 9.09
N LEU A 64 6.42 1.59 8.35
CA LEU A 64 5.55 0.74 7.53
C LEU A 64 5.96 0.94 6.07
N GLY A 65 6.39 -0.11 5.38
CA GLY A 65 6.98 0.07 4.04
C GLY A 65 7.25 -1.21 3.27
N TYR A 66 7.65 -1.03 2.02
CA TYR A 66 7.88 -2.11 1.09
C TYR A 66 9.19 -2.85 1.40
N VAL A 67 9.18 -4.18 1.26
CA VAL A 67 10.41 -4.99 1.39
C VAL A 67 11.29 -4.84 0.14
N GLU A 68 12.56 -5.26 0.19
CA GLU A 68 13.54 -5.08 -0.90
C GLU A 68 13.03 -5.51 -2.28
N ARG A 69 12.62 -6.79 -2.44
CA ARG A 69 12.08 -7.32 -3.71
C ARG A 69 10.85 -6.58 -4.25
N ALA A 70 10.12 -5.91 -3.38
CA ALA A 70 9.00 -5.05 -3.74
C ALA A 70 9.46 -3.65 -4.11
N ARG A 71 10.44 -3.09 -3.40
CA ARG A 71 11.13 -1.83 -3.72
C ARG A 71 11.79 -1.88 -5.10
N ASP A 72 12.39 -3.00 -5.48
CA ASP A 72 12.96 -3.22 -6.82
C ASP A 72 11.89 -3.22 -7.95
N ARG A 73 10.62 -3.39 -7.58
CA ARG A 73 9.44 -3.34 -8.45
C ARG A 73 8.56 -2.10 -8.21
N LEU A 74 8.93 -1.27 -7.23
CA LEU A 74 8.40 0.08 -7.15
C LEU A 74 8.95 0.84 -8.36
N ARG A 75 8.18 1.83 -8.76
CA ARG A 75 8.45 2.74 -9.87
C ARG A 75 9.52 3.79 -9.40
N PRO A 76 9.86 4.86 -10.14
CA PRO A 76 10.66 6.03 -9.67
C PRO A 76 9.79 7.17 -9.08
N GLY A 77 10.13 7.77 -7.91
CA GLY A 77 9.23 8.60 -7.05
C GLY A 77 8.88 7.94 -5.68
N ASP A 78 7.62 7.50 -5.44
CA ASP A 78 7.27 6.26 -4.65
C ASP A 78 8.09 6.02 -3.40
N LYS A 79 7.64 6.60 -2.30
CA LYS A 79 8.20 6.39 -0.98
C LYS A 79 8.41 4.90 -0.72
N HIS A 80 9.68 4.51 -0.54
CA HIS A 80 10.07 3.16 -0.09
C HIS A 80 9.39 2.74 1.23
N ALA A 81 8.86 3.71 1.98
CA ALA A 81 8.01 3.54 3.14
C ALA A 81 6.68 4.26 2.93
N ILE A 82 5.57 3.61 3.29
CA ILE A 82 4.25 4.24 3.41
C ILE A 82 4.33 5.35 4.46
N ASP A 83 4.94 5.06 5.61
CA ASP A 83 5.28 6.05 6.63
C ASP A 83 6.47 5.63 7.51
N ARG A 84 7.08 6.62 8.17
CA ARG A 84 8.23 6.51 9.07
C ARG A 84 8.03 7.42 10.27
N TRP A 85 8.17 6.88 11.48
CA TRP A 85 7.97 7.65 12.70
C TRP A 85 8.87 7.16 13.83
N GLN A 86 9.14 8.02 14.80
CA GLN A 86 9.70 7.60 16.07
C GLN A 86 8.57 7.04 16.93
N LEU A 87 8.78 5.87 17.53
CA LEU A 87 7.85 5.32 18.52
C LEU A 87 7.73 6.31 19.69
N SER A 88 6.49 6.69 20.02
CA SER A 88 6.21 7.57 21.15
C SER A 88 6.66 6.93 22.46
N ASP A 89 7.24 7.73 23.36
CA ASP A 89 7.57 7.32 24.73
C ASP A 89 6.34 7.34 25.65
N ALA A 90 5.17 7.75 25.16
CA ALA A 90 3.91 7.68 25.89
C ALA A 90 3.53 6.21 26.18
N GLU A 91 3.41 5.89 27.47
CA GLU A 91 2.91 4.61 27.94
C GLU A 91 1.37 4.61 27.96
N VAL A 92 0.77 3.52 27.48
CA VAL A 92 -0.69 3.30 27.60
C VAL A 92 -1.05 2.48 28.84
N LEU A 93 -0.09 1.73 29.36
CA LEU A 93 -0.10 0.99 30.62
C LEU A 93 1.33 1.01 31.18
N PRO A 94 1.56 0.88 32.49
CA PRO A 94 2.89 0.97 33.09
C PRO A 94 3.92 0.04 32.41
N ASN A 95 5.00 0.62 31.90
CA ASN A 95 6.06 -0.02 31.13
C ASN A 95 5.63 -0.61 29.76
N LEU A 96 4.51 -0.15 29.17
CA LEU A 96 3.98 -0.62 27.88
C LEU A 96 3.63 0.54 26.93
N ARG A 97 4.25 0.54 25.75
CA ARG A 97 4.05 1.54 24.68
C ARG A 97 3.43 0.87 23.44
N VAL A 98 2.54 1.57 22.73
CA VAL A 98 1.88 1.05 21.52
C VAL A 98 2.80 1.20 20.31
N ALA A 99 3.29 0.08 19.77
CA ALA A 99 4.10 0.07 18.55
C ALA A 99 3.24 0.25 17.29
N LEU A 100 2.12 -0.48 17.22
CA LEU A 100 1.14 -0.41 16.13
C LEU A 100 -0.23 -0.88 16.63
N CYS A 101 -1.31 -0.30 16.09
CA CYS A 101 -2.66 -0.81 16.25
C CYS A 101 -3.18 -1.31 14.90
N LEU A 102 -3.76 -2.51 14.86
CA LEU A 102 -4.47 -3.04 13.70
C LEU A 102 -5.97 -3.06 13.99
N TRP A 103 -6.80 -2.53 13.09
CA TRP A 103 -8.26 -2.69 13.17
C TRP A 103 -8.78 -3.60 12.07
N PHE A 104 -9.67 -4.50 12.48
CA PHE A 104 -10.41 -5.41 11.62
C PHE A 104 -11.91 -5.13 11.81
N PRO A 105 -12.51 -4.25 10.99
CA PRO A 105 -13.96 -4.04 10.99
C PRO A 105 -14.68 -5.34 10.69
N GLU A 106 -15.73 -5.67 11.45
CA GLU A 106 -16.47 -6.92 11.27
C GLU A 106 -17.08 -7.05 9.86
N SER A 107 -17.54 -5.93 9.29
CA SER A 107 -18.08 -5.85 7.92
C SER A 107 -17.07 -6.20 6.82
N GLU A 108 -15.77 -6.11 7.11
CA GLU A 108 -14.69 -6.26 6.13
C GLU A 108 -14.04 -7.65 6.13
N LEU A 109 -14.44 -8.52 7.06
CA LEU A 109 -14.05 -9.93 7.04
C LEU A 109 -14.66 -10.62 5.81
N ARG A 110 -13.93 -11.57 5.22
CA ARG A 110 -14.34 -12.28 3.99
C ARG A 110 -14.18 -13.79 4.15
N GLU A 111 -14.99 -14.56 3.43
CA GLU A 111 -14.72 -15.99 3.24
C GLU A 111 -13.47 -16.14 2.38
N VAL A 112 -12.48 -16.89 2.89
CA VAL A 112 -11.23 -17.17 2.18
C VAL A 112 -10.84 -18.61 2.52
N ASP A 113 -10.53 -19.41 1.51
CA ASP A 113 -10.25 -20.85 1.63
C ASP A 113 -9.40 -21.19 2.87
N CYS A 114 -10.01 -21.89 3.82
CA CYS A 114 -9.41 -22.22 5.11
C CYS A 114 -8.21 -23.18 4.99
N SER A 115 -8.06 -23.90 3.87
CA SER A 115 -6.87 -24.72 3.59
C SER A 115 -5.57 -23.89 3.50
N SER A 116 -5.69 -22.57 3.39
CA SER A 116 -4.57 -21.63 3.29
C SER A 116 -3.94 -21.19 4.62
N LEU A 117 -4.56 -21.51 5.76
CA LEU A 117 -4.08 -21.12 7.10
C LEU A 117 -2.94 -22.04 7.61
N SER A 118 -2.08 -21.47 8.45
CA SER A 118 -1.03 -22.24 9.12
C SER A 118 -1.53 -23.02 10.33
N ALA A 119 -0.98 -24.22 10.55
CA ALA A 119 -1.32 -25.09 11.69
C ALA A 119 -1.00 -24.50 13.09
N ASP A 120 -0.30 -23.36 13.16
CA ASP A 120 0.08 -22.63 14.36
C ASP A 120 -0.53 -21.21 14.42
N VAL A 121 -1.61 -20.94 13.67
CA VAL A 121 -2.35 -19.68 13.75
C VAL A 121 -3.24 -19.62 14.99
N ILE A 122 -3.26 -18.48 15.67
CA ILE A 122 -4.17 -18.19 16.77
C ILE A 122 -5.42 -17.48 16.21
N GLU A 123 -6.59 -18.06 16.43
CA GLU A 123 -7.86 -17.43 16.07
C GLU A 123 -8.28 -16.43 17.15
N VAL A 124 -8.44 -15.17 16.74
CA VAL A 124 -8.96 -14.08 17.57
C VAL A 124 -10.43 -13.88 17.19
N PRO A 125 -11.38 -13.87 18.14
CA PRO A 125 -12.78 -13.68 17.80
C PRO A 125 -13.01 -12.29 17.21
N ALA A 126 -13.84 -12.19 16.17
CA ALA A 126 -14.32 -10.92 15.62
C ALA A 126 -14.96 -10.04 16.70
N ALA A 127 -15.12 -8.76 16.41
CA ALA A 127 -15.98 -7.89 17.21
C ALA A 127 -17.45 -8.12 16.84
N PRO A 128 -18.42 -7.70 17.69
CA PRO A 128 -19.83 -7.64 17.30
C PRO A 128 -20.06 -6.76 16.07
N VAL A 129 -21.18 -6.98 15.39
CA VAL A 129 -21.61 -6.20 14.22
C VAL A 129 -21.55 -4.70 14.48
N GLY A 130 -21.01 -3.94 13.53
CA GLY A 130 -20.83 -2.49 13.63
C GLY A 130 -19.62 -2.04 14.46
N ARG A 131 -18.81 -2.97 14.98
CA ARG A 131 -17.56 -2.68 15.69
C ARG A 131 -16.35 -3.23 14.91
N ALA A 132 -15.15 -2.83 15.32
CA ALA A 132 -13.91 -3.46 14.86
C ALA A 132 -13.25 -4.26 15.97
N ARG A 133 -12.56 -5.34 15.61
CA ARG A 133 -11.59 -5.98 16.51
C ARG A 133 -10.29 -5.19 16.37
N ALA A 134 -9.86 -4.54 17.45
CA ALA A 134 -8.50 -4.01 17.52
C ALA A 134 -7.56 -5.12 17.98
N VAL A 135 -6.40 -5.24 17.32
CA VAL A 135 -5.25 -6.01 17.79
C VAL A 135 -4.09 -5.04 17.96
N MET A 136 -3.64 -4.85 19.20
CA MET A 136 -2.60 -3.89 19.55
C MET A 136 -1.28 -4.62 19.79
N ILE A 137 -0.21 -4.09 19.18
CA ILE A 137 1.15 -4.58 19.40
C ILE A 137 1.81 -3.65 20.41
N LEU A 138 1.99 -4.14 21.64
CA LEU A 138 2.61 -3.41 22.74
C LEU A 138 4.05 -3.85 22.92
N VAL A 139 4.95 -2.89 23.13
CA VAL A 139 6.35 -3.15 23.47
C VAL A 139 6.59 -2.68 24.89
N GLY A 140 7.10 -3.59 25.73
CA GLY A 140 7.38 -3.31 27.14
C GLY A 140 8.71 -3.82 27.64
N THR A 141 9.05 -3.38 28.85
CA THR A 141 10.25 -3.80 29.58
C THR A 141 10.05 -5.19 30.21
N ALA A 142 10.98 -5.66 31.06
CA ALA A 142 10.79 -6.92 31.78
C ALA A 142 9.69 -6.80 32.85
N GLU A 143 9.58 -5.62 33.44
CA GLU A 143 8.72 -5.23 34.57
C GLU A 143 7.25 -5.00 34.19
N ALA A 144 6.94 -4.88 32.88
CA ALA A 144 5.58 -4.72 32.38
C ALA A 144 4.66 -5.88 32.84
N SER A 145 3.65 -5.60 33.66
CA SER A 145 2.57 -6.56 33.91
C SER A 145 1.67 -6.67 32.68
N LEU A 146 1.13 -7.87 32.46
CA LEU A 146 0.14 -8.17 31.43
C LEU A 146 -1.16 -8.69 32.06
N ASP A 147 -1.32 -8.54 33.38
CA ASP A 147 -2.45 -9.09 34.12
C ASP A 147 -3.75 -8.36 33.75
N GLY A 148 -4.82 -9.12 33.52
CA GLY A 148 -6.10 -8.58 33.09
C GLY A 148 -6.17 -8.13 31.62
N LEU A 149 -5.15 -8.43 30.80
CA LEU A 149 -5.17 -8.17 29.36
C LEU A 149 -5.62 -9.39 28.56
N ASP A 150 -6.47 -9.17 27.56
CA ASP A 150 -6.89 -10.15 26.56
C ASP A 150 -5.74 -10.43 25.58
N LEU A 151 -4.82 -11.32 25.99
CA LEU A 151 -3.60 -11.68 25.26
C LEU A 151 -3.86 -12.65 24.10
N VAL A 152 -3.43 -12.27 22.89
CA VAL A 152 -3.23 -13.20 21.78
C VAL A 152 -1.94 -14.00 22.00
N ALA A 153 -0.83 -13.31 22.30
CA ALA A 153 0.47 -13.93 22.57
C ALA A 153 1.47 -12.94 23.19
N VAL A 154 2.60 -13.48 23.66
CA VAL A 154 3.77 -12.72 24.12
C VAL A 154 5.02 -13.23 23.40
N LEU A 155 5.81 -12.33 22.84
CA LEU A 155 7.12 -12.61 22.25
C LEU A 155 8.24 -12.09 23.13
N ASP A 156 9.32 -12.86 23.26
CA ASP A 156 10.51 -12.47 23.99
C ASP A 156 11.37 -11.48 23.16
N ARG A 157 12.11 -10.59 23.84
CA ARG A 157 13.09 -9.66 23.25
C ARG A 157 14.49 -9.86 23.86
N ALA A 158 15.55 -9.46 23.16
CA ALA A 158 16.93 -9.72 23.60
C ALA A 158 17.31 -8.92 24.87
N SER A 159 16.75 -7.72 25.03
CA SER A 159 16.79 -6.88 26.23
C SER A 159 16.08 -7.46 27.47
N ARG A 160 15.49 -8.66 27.39
CA ARG A 160 14.53 -9.24 28.36
C ARG A 160 13.19 -8.50 28.45
N GLY A 161 12.98 -7.45 27.65
CA GLY A 161 11.66 -6.91 27.41
C GLY A 161 10.73 -7.90 26.68
N LYS A 162 9.48 -7.51 26.52
CA LYS A 162 8.44 -8.34 25.87
C LYS A 162 7.70 -7.56 24.79
N VAL A 163 7.18 -8.26 23.79
CA VAL A 163 6.14 -7.76 22.90
C VAL A 163 4.85 -8.48 23.25
N ALA A 164 3.85 -7.76 23.74
CA ALA A 164 2.53 -8.31 23.98
C ALA A 164 1.62 -8.00 22.79
N ILE A 165 0.93 -9.01 22.28
CA ILE A 165 -0.14 -8.85 21.30
C ILE A 165 -1.43 -9.02 22.08
N ILE A 166 -2.23 -7.96 22.20
CA ILE A 166 -3.54 -7.98 22.87
C ILE A 166 -4.66 -7.69 21.87
N HIS A 167 -5.89 -8.05 22.20
CA HIS A 167 -7.05 -7.76 21.37
C HIS A 167 -8.25 -7.25 22.18
N LEU A 168 -9.02 -6.33 21.61
CA LEU A 168 -10.21 -5.75 22.27
C LEU A 168 -11.22 -5.26 21.23
N PRO A 169 -12.53 -5.24 21.54
CA PRO A 169 -13.52 -4.70 20.61
C PRO A 169 -13.57 -3.18 20.76
N VAL A 170 -13.50 -2.46 19.64
CA VAL A 170 -13.53 -0.99 19.58
C VAL A 170 -14.69 -0.49 18.76
N ASP A 171 -15.25 0.65 19.16
CA ASP A 171 -16.31 1.30 18.41
C ASP A 171 -15.76 1.90 17.11
N LEU A 172 -16.50 1.69 16.04
CA LEU A 172 -16.11 2.11 14.70
C LEU A 172 -16.92 3.35 14.31
N ASP A 173 -16.25 4.39 13.81
CA ASP A 173 -16.94 5.48 13.13
C ASP A 173 -17.64 4.89 11.88
N PRO A 174 -18.98 4.98 11.76
CA PRO A 174 -19.71 4.40 10.63
C PRO A 174 -19.27 4.95 9.26
N SER A 175 -18.62 6.13 9.22
CA SER A 175 -18.09 6.72 8.00
C SER A 175 -16.71 6.16 7.59
N LEU A 176 -15.97 5.50 8.48
CA LEU A 176 -14.59 5.08 8.23
C LEU A 176 -14.47 4.09 7.07
N VAL A 177 -15.27 3.02 7.10
CA VAL A 177 -15.27 1.98 6.04
C VAL A 177 -15.76 2.54 4.70
N PRO A 178 -16.89 3.25 4.59
CA PRO A 178 -17.28 3.96 3.36
C PRO A 178 -16.19 4.90 2.83
N ALA A 179 -15.51 5.65 3.72
CA ALA A 179 -14.42 6.54 3.31
C ALA A 179 -13.16 5.78 2.85
N LEU A 180 -12.87 4.58 3.39
CA LEU A 180 -11.79 3.71 2.91
C LEU A 180 -12.09 3.19 1.51
N HIS A 181 -13.29 2.63 1.29
CA HIS A 181 -13.74 2.18 -0.02
C HIS A 181 -13.77 3.31 -1.04
N ALA A 182 -14.25 4.50 -0.67
CA ALA A 182 -14.22 5.68 -1.53
C ALA A 182 -12.79 6.10 -1.89
N ARG A 183 -11.84 6.11 -0.94
CA ARG A 183 -10.43 6.40 -1.24
C ARG A 183 -9.82 5.36 -2.17
N GLU A 184 -10.10 4.08 -1.93
CA GLU A 184 -9.56 2.99 -2.75
C GLU A 184 -10.15 2.98 -4.17
N ALA A 185 -11.45 3.30 -4.34
CA ALA A 185 -12.08 3.42 -5.65
C ALA A 185 -11.44 4.48 -6.55
N HIS A 186 -10.94 5.58 -5.97
CA HIS A 186 -10.26 6.67 -6.69
C HIS A 186 -8.74 6.50 -6.77
N ARG A 187 -8.15 5.51 -6.08
CA ARG A 187 -6.73 5.19 -6.19
C ARG A 187 -6.48 4.31 -7.41
N ILE A 188 -5.49 4.70 -8.20
CA ILE A 188 -4.78 3.75 -9.07
C ILE A 188 -4.27 2.64 -8.15
N PRO A 189 -4.52 1.35 -8.44
CA PRO A 189 -4.09 0.27 -7.57
C PRO A 189 -2.60 0.37 -7.22
N LEU A 190 -2.29 0.33 -5.92
CA LEU A 190 -0.94 0.04 -5.42
C LEU A 190 -0.62 -1.46 -5.57
N GLN A 191 -1.02 -2.04 -6.70
CA GLN A 191 -0.58 -3.36 -7.10
C GLN A 191 0.84 -3.21 -7.63
N ILE A 192 1.78 -3.88 -6.97
CA ILE A 192 3.16 -3.95 -7.42
C ILE A 192 3.15 -4.76 -8.73
N PRO A 193 3.72 -4.25 -9.84
CA PRO A 193 3.70 -4.96 -11.12
C PRO A 193 4.21 -6.40 -11.02
N GLY A 194 3.45 -7.33 -11.60
CA GLY A 194 3.76 -8.76 -11.55
C GLY A 194 3.66 -9.40 -10.16
N ILE A 195 2.86 -8.82 -9.25
CA ILE A 195 2.42 -9.47 -8.00
C ILE A 195 0.90 -9.51 -7.99
N GLU A 196 0.35 -10.73 -7.95
CA GLU A 196 -1.07 -11.00 -7.82
C GLU A 196 -1.48 -11.00 -6.35
N ALA A 197 -2.62 -10.39 -6.03
CA ALA A 197 -3.14 -10.37 -4.66
C ALA A 197 -3.69 -11.76 -4.28
N GLN A 198 -3.02 -12.44 -3.34
CA GLN A 198 -3.39 -13.80 -2.92
C GLN A 198 -4.55 -13.86 -1.92
N GLU A 199 -4.99 -12.72 -1.37
CA GLU A 199 -6.10 -12.58 -0.45
C GLU A 199 -6.85 -11.27 -0.76
N PRO A 200 -8.18 -11.18 -0.52
CA PRO A 200 -9.02 -10.04 -0.93
C PRO A 200 -8.88 -8.80 -0.03
N PHE A 201 -7.74 -8.62 0.62
CA PHE A 201 -7.51 -7.58 1.63
C PHE A 201 -6.50 -6.52 1.18
N THR A 202 -6.76 -5.28 1.60
CA THR A 202 -5.84 -4.17 1.52
C THR A 202 -5.81 -3.41 2.84
N TRP A 203 -4.86 -2.48 2.98
CA TRP A 203 -4.61 -1.79 4.24
C TRP A 203 -4.44 -0.29 4.03
N GLU A 204 -5.06 0.49 4.91
CA GLU A 204 -4.82 1.93 5.02
C GLU A 204 -4.11 2.23 6.34
N LEU A 205 -3.02 3.01 6.25
CA LEU A 205 -2.43 3.65 7.43
C LEU A 205 -3.20 4.93 7.76
N VAL A 206 -3.79 4.98 8.95
CA VAL A 206 -4.46 6.15 9.51
C VAL A 206 -3.59 6.71 10.64
N PRO A 207 -2.98 7.90 10.48
CA PRO A 207 -2.22 8.54 11.56
C PRO A 207 -3.13 8.93 12.73
N GLY A 208 -2.76 8.51 13.94
CA GLY A 208 -3.42 8.93 15.18
C GLY A 208 -3.07 10.38 15.55
N ARG A 209 -4.00 11.09 16.22
CA ARG A 209 -3.79 12.48 16.68
C ARG A 209 -2.68 12.61 17.73
N ASP A 210 -2.40 11.53 18.44
CA ASP A 210 -1.36 11.36 19.46
C ASP A 210 -0.02 10.87 18.87
N GLY A 211 0.09 10.77 17.54
CA GLY A 211 1.27 10.24 16.86
C GLY A 211 1.32 8.72 16.81
N THR A 212 0.34 7.99 17.36
CA THR A 212 0.22 6.54 17.12
C THR A 212 -0.09 6.25 15.65
N ARG A 213 -0.04 4.97 15.28
CA ARG A 213 -0.37 4.49 13.94
C ARG A 213 -1.38 3.37 14.00
N LEU A 214 -2.53 3.62 13.41
CA LEU A 214 -3.58 2.66 13.14
C LEU A 214 -3.43 2.16 11.71
N VAL A 215 -3.44 0.85 11.51
CA VAL A 215 -3.63 0.23 10.19
C VAL A 215 -5.02 -0.40 10.18
N VAL A 216 -5.87 0.01 9.25
CA VAL A 216 -7.18 -0.61 9.05
C VAL A 216 -7.06 -1.61 7.91
N GLU A 217 -7.33 -2.87 8.18
CA GLU A 217 -7.56 -3.87 7.13
C GLU A 217 -8.99 -3.72 6.62
N PHE A 218 -9.16 -3.71 5.30
CA PHE A 218 -10.47 -3.74 4.67
C PHE A 218 -10.42 -4.55 3.37
N ALA A 219 -11.59 -4.98 2.91
CA ALA A 219 -11.70 -5.87 1.76
C ALA A 219 -12.46 -5.15 0.62
N PRO A 220 -11.73 -4.44 -0.27
CA PRO A 220 -12.32 -3.68 -1.36
C PRO A 220 -13.15 -4.59 -2.28
N GLY A 221 -14.16 -4.02 -2.93
CA GLY A 221 -14.92 -4.75 -3.95
C GLY A 221 -14.02 -5.26 -5.08
N GLU A 222 -14.46 -6.34 -5.75
CA GLU A 222 -13.76 -6.85 -6.94
C GLU A 222 -13.56 -5.73 -7.95
N ARG A 223 -12.30 -5.47 -8.30
CA ARG A 223 -11.97 -4.56 -9.41
C ARG A 223 -12.10 -5.34 -10.71
N PRO A 224 -12.82 -4.84 -11.73
CA PRO A 224 -12.74 -5.42 -13.06
C PRO A 224 -11.29 -5.34 -13.56
N PRO A 225 -10.80 -6.33 -14.32
CA PRO A 225 -9.46 -6.31 -14.89
C PRO A 225 -9.36 -5.24 -15.97
N GLY A 226 -9.00 -4.02 -15.58
CA GLY A 226 -8.86 -2.88 -16.47
C GLY A 226 -8.56 -1.58 -15.73
N LEU A 227 -8.19 -0.55 -16.49
CA LEU A 227 -8.27 0.82 -16.02
C LEU A 227 -9.76 1.18 -15.83
N PRO A 228 -10.15 1.84 -14.72
CA PRO A 228 -11.43 2.54 -14.74
C PRO A 228 -11.38 3.61 -15.85
N PRO A 229 -12.52 3.92 -16.51
CA PRO A 229 -12.57 5.09 -17.37
C PRO A 229 -12.15 6.32 -16.55
N ILE A 230 -11.40 7.24 -17.15
CA ILE A 230 -10.97 8.49 -16.53
C ILE A 230 -11.83 9.62 -17.11
N PRO A 231 -13.07 9.81 -16.62
CA PRO A 231 -13.92 10.90 -17.11
C PRO A 231 -13.27 12.25 -16.80
N PRO A 232 -13.51 13.29 -17.62
CA PRO A 232 -14.40 13.31 -18.78
C PRO A 232 -13.71 13.07 -20.14
N PHE A 233 -12.64 12.26 -20.20
CA PHE A 233 -12.03 11.90 -21.49
C PHE A 233 -13.02 11.11 -22.37
N ARG A 234 -13.30 11.62 -23.58
CA ARG A 234 -14.26 11.05 -24.55
C ARG A 234 -13.66 9.87 -25.34
N GLY A 235 -12.34 9.82 -25.47
CA GLY A 235 -11.62 8.77 -26.18
C GLY A 235 -11.44 7.48 -25.36
N ALA A 236 -10.78 6.47 -25.95
CA ALA A 236 -10.52 5.21 -25.27
C ALA A 236 -9.34 5.33 -24.28
N VAL A 237 -9.54 4.89 -23.04
CA VAL A 237 -8.47 4.78 -22.03
C VAL A 237 -7.90 3.36 -22.05
N LEU A 238 -6.59 3.23 -22.30
CA LEU A 238 -5.92 1.95 -22.55
C LEU A 238 -4.77 1.70 -21.56
N PRO A 239 -4.48 0.44 -21.18
CA PRO A 239 -3.29 0.09 -20.42
C PRO A 239 -1.97 0.43 -21.14
N TRP A 240 -0.98 0.89 -20.40
CA TRP A 240 0.35 1.26 -20.94
C TRP A 240 1.10 0.11 -21.64
N ASN A 241 0.88 -1.14 -21.21
CA ASN A 241 1.42 -2.32 -21.85
C ASN A 241 0.74 -2.67 -23.19
N GLU A 242 -0.34 -1.97 -23.56
CA GLU A 242 -0.98 -2.07 -24.88
C GLU A 242 -0.46 -1.02 -25.88
N ILE A 243 0.51 -0.18 -25.51
CA ILE A 243 1.18 0.73 -26.45
C ILE A 243 1.83 -0.10 -27.57
N PRO A 244 1.42 0.07 -28.85
CA PRO A 244 1.97 -0.69 -29.96
C PRO A 244 3.48 -0.51 -30.11
N GLU A 245 4.20 -1.59 -30.42
CA GLU A 245 5.67 -1.63 -30.31
C GLU A 245 6.39 -0.51 -31.08
N TYR A 246 5.85 -0.12 -32.25
CA TYR A 246 6.43 0.94 -33.08
C TYR A 246 6.50 2.31 -32.37
N PHE A 247 5.63 2.58 -31.39
CA PHE A 247 5.69 3.82 -30.61
C PHE A 247 6.96 3.91 -29.77
N TRP A 248 7.44 2.80 -29.21
CA TRP A 248 8.64 2.81 -28.36
C TRP A 248 9.88 3.29 -29.11
N THR A 249 9.94 3.10 -30.44
CA THR A 249 11.02 3.64 -31.29
C THR A 249 11.01 5.17 -31.39
N ARG A 250 9.86 5.81 -31.15
CA ARG A 250 9.66 7.26 -31.21
C ARG A 250 9.80 7.95 -29.85
N PHE A 251 9.64 7.21 -28.76
CA PHE A 251 9.83 7.73 -27.41
C PHE A 251 11.32 8.01 -27.13
N PRO A 252 11.68 9.23 -26.68
CA PRO A 252 12.99 9.50 -26.11
C PRO A 252 13.30 8.46 -25.03
N ALA A 253 14.53 7.93 -25.04
CA ALA A 253 14.90 6.85 -24.13
C ALA A 253 14.76 7.27 -22.64
N GLN A 254 14.92 8.57 -22.32
CA GLN A 254 14.64 9.10 -20.99
C GLN A 254 13.20 8.84 -20.52
N TYR A 255 12.18 9.10 -21.35
CA TYR A 255 10.78 8.86 -20.96
C TYR A 255 10.49 7.38 -20.66
N ARG A 256 11.19 6.46 -21.35
CA ARG A 256 11.12 5.01 -21.09
C ARG A 256 11.89 4.60 -19.84
N ALA A 257 13.09 5.15 -19.62
CA ALA A 257 13.98 4.77 -18.53
C ALA A 257 13.55 5.34 -17.16
N PHE A 258 13.11 6.61 -17.14
CA PHE A 258 12.76 7.33 -15.91
C PHE A 258 11.27 7.20 -15.53
N ASN A 259 10.44 6.51 -16.33
CA ASN A 259 8.98 6.37 -16.14
C ASN A 259 8.25 7.73 -15.91
N LEU A 260 8.68 8.77 -16.61
CA LEU A 260 8.19 10.16 -16.44
C LEU A 260 6.80 10.38 -17.06
N ALA A 261 6.33 9.45 -17.87
CA ALA A 261 5.09 9.56 -18.62
C ALA A 261 3.91 9.01 -17.81
N CYS A 262 3.03 9.89 -17.33
CA CYS A 262 1.71 9.53 -16.80
C CYS A 262 0.84 8.83 -17.84
N GLY A 263 0.98 9.27 -19.08
CA GLY A 263 0.28 8.69 -20.19
C GLY A 263 0.82 9.15 -21.54
N LEU A 264 0.29 8.53 -22.58
CA LEU A 264 0.54 8.82 -23.97
C LEU A 264 -0.83 9.12 -24.58
N LEU A 265 -1.06 10.39 -24.85
CA LEU A 265 -2.24 10.83 -25.56
C LEU A 265 -1.96 10.73 -27.06
N ILE A 266 -2.72 9.87 -27.74
CA ILE A 266 -2.84 9.83 -29.19
C ILE A 266 -4.10 10.59 -29.55
N TYR A 267 -3.94 11.70 -30.26
CA TYR A 267 -5.06 12.38 -30.89
C TYR A 267 -5.24 11.82 -32.30
N GLY A 268 -6.41 11.19 -32.50
CA GLY A 268 -6.95 10.85 -33.80
C GLY A 268 -8.25 11.63 -34.02
N PRO A 269 -8.55 12.07 -35.26
CA PRO A 269 -9.79 12.77 -35.58
C PRO A 269 -11.02 11.88 -35.35
N ASP A 270 -12.21 12.48 -35.40
CA ASP A 270 -13.50 11.77 -35.36
C ASP A 270 -13.66 10.87 -34.11
N ASP A 271 -13.35 11.42 -32.93
CA ASP A 271 -13.36 10.75 -31.62
C ASP A 271 -12.48 9.48 -31.49
N THR A 272 -11.56 9.23 -32.43
CA THR A 272 -10.61 8.08 -32.38
C THR A 272 -9.42 8.27 -31.42
N SER A 273 -9.47 9.31 -30.58
CA SER A 273 -8.43 9.61 -29.59
C SER A 273 -8.27 8.53 -28.54
N ARG A 274 -7.03 8.27 -28.14
CA ARG A 274 -6.64 7.18 -27.21
C ARG A 274 -5.67 7.71 -26.16
N LEU A 275 -5.94 7.41 -24.90
CA LEU A 275 -5.05 7.73 -23.79
C LEU A 275 -4.50 6.43 -23.20
N TYR A 276 -3.26 6.10 -23.52
CA TYR A 276 -2.56 5.01 -22.84
C TYR A 276 -2.06 5.53 -21.49
N VAL A 277 -2.50 4.95 -20.39
CA VAL A 277 -2.20 5.43 -19.04
C VAL A 277 -1.16 4.53 -18.39
N ASP A 278 0.00 5.10 -18.03
CA ASP A 278 0.96 4.37 -17.22
C ASP A 278 0.48 4.33 -15.77
N GLN A 279 -0.25 3.26 -15.43
CA GLN A 279 -0.56 2.95 -14.04
C GLN A 279 0.68 2.86 -13.16
N ARG A 280 1.88 2.68 -13.74
CA ARG A 280 3.19 2.63 -13.06
C ARG A 280 3.82 4.03 -12.91
N ALA A 281 3.37 5.05 -13.64
CA ALA A 281 3.82 6.41 -13.40
C ALA A 281 3.17 7.00 -12.14
N ARG A 282 3.77 8.07 -11.62
CA ARG A 282 3.47 8.58 -10.27
C ARG A 282 2.65 9.85 -10.28
N CYS A 283 1.62 9.76 -11.09
CA CYS A 283 0.83 10.90 -11.47
C CYS A 283 -0.52 10.85 -10.79
N ASP A 284 -0.98 12.02 -10.38
CA ASP A 284 -2.34 12.20 -9.89
C ASP A 284 -3.30 12.15 -11.08
N HIS A 285 -3.92 10.99 -11.32
CA HIS A 285 -4.82 10.80 -12.45
C HIS A 285 -6.20 11.42 -12.24
N ARG A 286 -6.49 12.07 -11.08
CA ARG A 286 -7.80 12.69 -10.80
C ARG A 286 -8.21 13.74 -11.84
N HIS A 287 -7.24 14.43 -12.44
CA HIS A 287 -7.46 15.45 -13.48
C HIS A 287 -6.97 15.01 -14.87
N LEU A 288 -6.23 13.91 -14.98
CA LEU A 288 -5.60 13.46 -16.23
C LEU A 288 -6.59 13.35 -17.40
N GLY A 289 -7.80 12.84 -17.15
CA GLY A 289 -8.83 12.71 -18.19
C GLY A 289 -9.34 14.06 -18.70
N GLN A 290 -9.55 15.04 -17.80
CA GLN A 290 -9.96 16.40 -18.16
C GLN A 290 -8.83 17.10 -18.92
N GLU A 291 -7.60 17.07 -18.39
CA GLU A 291 -6.44 17.70 -19.01
C GLU A 291 -6.16 17.13 -20.41
N CYS A 292 -6.30 15.81 -20.59
CA CYS A 292 -6.18 15.17 -21.91
C CYS A 292 -7.33 15.55 -22.84
N GLN A 293 -8.55 15.73 -22.32
CA GLN A 293 -9.68 16.18 -23.13
C GLN A 293 -9.52 17.63 -23.57
N ASP A 294 -9.07 18.52 -22.67
CA ASP A 294 -8.79 19.93 -22.97
C ASP A 294 -7.70 20.07 -24.04
N LEU A 295 -6.71 19.17 -24.03
CA LEU A 295 -5.67 19.05 -25.05
C LEU A 295 -6.23 18.59 -26.41
N CYS A 296 -7.13 17.60 -26.45
CA CYS A 296 -7.82 17.21 -27.70
C CYS A 296 -8.69 18.36 -28.23
N ASP A 297 -9.53 18.94 -27.37
CA ASP A 297 -10.42 20.05 -27.72
C ASP A 297 -9.62 21.29 -28.20
N ALA A 298 -8.38 21.47 -27.74
CA ALA A 298 -7.47 22.49 -28.25
C ALA A 298 -6.97 22.18 -29.67
N VAL A 299 -6.61 20.92 -29.96
CA VAL A 299 -6.24 20.48 -31.31
C VAL A 299 -7.41 20.64 -32.29
N ASP A 300 -8.64 20.31 -31.87
CA ASP A 300 -9.88 20.52 -32.66
C ASP A 300 -10.06 21.99 -33.07
N ARG A 301 -9.68 22.94 -32.20
CA ARG A 301 -9.69 24.39 -32.46
C ARG A 301 -8.48 24.88 -33.28
N GLY A 302 -7.60 23.98 -33.74
CA GLY A 302 -6.38 24.31 -34.47
C GLY A 302 -5.20 24.76 -33.60
N HIS A 303 -5.29 24.61 -32.27
CA HIS A 303 -4.21 24.98 -31.34
C HIS A 303 -3.27 23.78 -31.08
N VAL A 304 -2.42 23.49 -32.07
CA VAL A 304 -1.36 22.48 -31.95
C VAL A 304 -0.05 23.15 -31.51
N ASP A 305 0.37 22.92 -30.26
CA ASP A 305 1.67 23.39 -29.77
C ASP A 305 2.85 22.54 -30.29
N ALA A 306 4.08 23.01 -30.05
CA ALA A 306 5.29 22.34 -30.50
C ALA A 306 5.61 21.01 -29.76
N ILE A 307 4.88 20.65 -28.71
CA ILE A 307 5.10 19.43 -27.93
C ILE A 307 4.44 18.23 -28.64
N TRP A 308 3.30 18.45 -29.30
CA TRP A 308 2.70 17.45 -30.19
C TRP A 308 3.64 17.02 -31.31
N LYS A 309 3.68 15.71 -31.57
CA LYS A 309 4.51 15.11 -32.63
C LYS A 309 3.66 14.25 -33.58
N PRO A 310 3.86 14.36 -34.91
CA PRO A 310 3.09 13.58 -35.87
C PRO A 310 3.51 12.11 -35.88
N LEU A 311 2.56 11.24 -36.22
CA LEU A 311 2.73 9.81 -36.45
C LEU A 311 2.64 9.48 -37.94
N PRO A 312 3.17 8.32 -38.40
CA PRO A 312 3.02 7.88 -39.78
C PRO A 312 1.54 7.72 -40.23
N SER A 313 0.64 7.45 -39.28
CA SER A 313 -0.82 7.37 -39.49
C SER A 313 -1.51 8.73 -39.70
N ARG A 314 -0.76 9.85 -39.66
CA ARG A 314 -1.25 11.25 -39.61
C ARG A 314 -1.91 11.67 -38.29
N GLU A 315 -2.01 10.76 -37.32
CA GLU A 315 -2.37 11.08 -35.95
C GLU A 315 -1.29 11.94 -35.27
N LEU A 316 -1.65 12.61 -34.17
CA LEU A 316 -0.70 13.32 -33.31
C LEU A 316 -0.49 12.53 -32.01
N HIS A 317 0.70 12.62 -31.42
CA HIS A 317 0.94 12.12 -30.06
C HIS A 317 1.60 13.14 -29.16
N ARG A 318 1.30 13.01 -27.87
CA ARG A 318 1.89 13.79 -26.78
C ARG A 318 2.12 12.89 -25.58
N ILE A 319 3.31 12.99 -25.01
CA ILE A 319 3.61 12.38 -23.71
C ILE A 319 3.07 13.32 -22.63
N ILE A 320 2.29 12.78 -21.70
CA ILE A 320 1.71 13.50 -20.58
C ILE A 320 2.55 13.23 -19.33
N SER A 321 2.98 14.28 -18.65
CA SER A 321 3.74 14.23 -17.39
C SER A 321 3.14 15.25 -16.42
N THR A 322 2.97 14.87 -15.14
CA THR A 322 2.54 15.82 -14.11
C THR A 322 3.72 16.65 -13.65
N ARG A 323 3.44 17.88 -13.18
CA ARG A 323 4.43 18.78 -12.60
C ARG A 323 5.26 18.11 -11.49
N ALA A 324 4.61 17.32 -10.64
CA ALA A 324 5.24 16.60 -9.54
C ALA A 324 6.30 15.60 -10.04
N VAL A 325 5.97 14.77 -11.04
CA VAL A 325 6.89 13.76 -11.59
C VAL A 325 8.11 14.40 -12.27
N LEU A 326 7.92 15.53 -12.96
CA LEU A 326 9.04 16.27 -13.56
C LEU A 326 9.96 16.87 -12.48
N LEU A 327 9.38 17.52 -11.46
CA LEU A 327 10.14 18.10 -10.34
C LEU A 327 10.89 17.03 -9.52
N GLU A 328 10.28 15.88 -9.25
CA GLU A 328 10.94 14.75 -8.57
C GLU A 328 12.13 14.19 -9.37
N ALA A 329 12.07 14.26 -10.70
CA ALA A 329 13.16 13.88 -11.59
C ALA A 329 14.21 14.99 -11.82
N GLY A 330 14.08 16.14 -11.16
CA GLY A 330 14.97 17.30 -11.35
C GLY A 330 14.80 18.00 -12.71
N ILE A 331 13.66 17.80 -13.37
CA ILE A 331 13.32 18.42 -14.66
C ILE A 331 12.42 19.63 -14.40
N ASP A 332 12.78 20.77 -15.00
CA ASP A 332 11.94 21.96 -14.99
C ASP A 332 10.62 21.67 -15.72
N PRO A 333 9.45 21.73 -15.05
CA PRO A 333 8.17 21.43 -15.69
C PRO A 333 7.71 22.50 -16.68
N ASP A 334 8.21 23.73 -16.56
CA ASP A 334 7.87 24.85 -17.45
C ASP A 334 8.82 24.91 -18.67
N ASN A 335 9.96 24.22 -18.59
CA ASN A 335 10.91 24.00 -19.69
C ASN A 335 11.53 22.58 -19.62
N PRO A 336 10.78 21.51 -19.97
CA PRO A 336 11.20 20.12 -19.75
C PRO A 336 12.26 19.65 -20.74
N GLN A 337 13.49 20.16 -20.56
CA GLN A 337 14.67 19.63 -21.21
C GLN A 337 15.13 18.37 -20.46
N LEU A 338 15.00 17.23 -21.12
CA LEU A 338 15.44 15.95 -20.58
C LEU A 338 16.98 15.97 -20.47
N PRO A 339 17.57 15.67 -19.29
CA PRO A 339 19.02 15.59 -19.17
C PRO A 339 19.57 14.54 -20.14
N PRO A 340 20.73 14.76 -20.77
CA PRO A 340 21.34 13.77 -21.66
C PRO A 340 21.54 12.45 -20.88
N MET A 341 21.28 11.31 -21.53
CA MET A 341 21.56 10.02 -20.89
C MET A 341 23.06 9.87 -20.68
N LEU A 342 23.43 9.53 -19.44
CA LEU A 342 24.78 9.14 -19.03
C LEU A 342 25.03 7.66 -19.38
#